data_AF-A0A8E2AJN0-F1
#
_entry.id   AF-A0A8E2AJN0-F1
#
_cell.length_a   1.000
_cell.length_b   1.000
_cell.length_c   1.000
_cell.angle_alpha   90.00
_cell.angle_beta   90.00
_cell.angle_gamma   90.00
#
_symmetry.space_group_name_H-M   'P 1'
#
loop_
_entity.id
_entity.type
_entity.pdbx_description
1 polymer ?
#
loop_
_entity_poly.entity_id
_entity_poly.type
_entity_poly.pdbx_seq_one_letter_code
_entity_poly.pdbx_strand_id
1 'polypeptide(L)'
;MSRRRKAPRTLRSTTEIPGMQQEEPVESAKNMRFTDALGTLINLNQNTASLELHVLEQLAPALTTTLIVIRAELNSRRPALRIPPEILSIIFSFVPRRIRDLKYMWPQVVVECKDLVPVTEVCRYWRQVALDNPFLWSHIDYFTPEFMFERSRGAPLHVFVDPDTNIDLVERLMEDRRPFRAFYGGEVWSPSLKNCPGHELETLELITARNELVFEGNTPRLRELALFYTLPVNDFSNLLRLCLRFINDIPFSKLHSWLSASPRLQELILSNLKLDIDRENLKVVHLGHLRRLTVSDMSDDGAQRFFDYVTKSNSRKFEQLRLDRRSRLLAVGQSSSAYIRPRLSSGKGWYRMITQGINVDDIKRVWVSRMLRMDRSYILRSLFRDLATVDTLHVMDFESLDDICRVILRGRVVGSGMAPILPKLSCLRIMATAKEVDGSLLGRLVTQRALQKLPIEQVVLLEDADHGMLRASTLQEHVKSLTHEPRGSVGWSMEMPAICTDPRHSLWRSWN
;
A
#
# COMPACT_ATOMS: atom_id res chain seq x y z
N MET A 1 -19.87 41.94 -48.52
CA MET A 1 -19.56 41.23 -49.78
C MET A 1 -20.22 39.86 -49.77
N SER A 2 -20.91 39.48 -50.84
CA SER A 2 -21.57 38.17 -50.98
C SER A 2 -20.64 37.15 -51.63
N ARG A 3 -20.64 35.89 -51.14
CA ARG A 3 -20.30 34.60 -51.78
C ARG A 3 -19.75 33.63 -50.73
N ARG A 4 -20.02 32.32 -50.75
CA ARG A 4 -21.12 31.54 -51.39
C ARG A 4 -21.10 30.18 -50.67
N ARG A 5 -22.24 29.69 -50.16
CA ARG A 5 -22.32 28.29 -49.70
C ARG A 5 -22.01 27.36 -50.88
N LYS A 6 -21.07 26.43 -50.72
CA LYS A 6 -20.89 25.26 -51.59
C LYS A 6 -20.93 24.01 -50.72
N ALA A 7 -22.09 23.36 -50.66
CA ALA A 7 -22.10 21.91 -50.54
C ALA A 7 -21.51 21.33 -51.82
N PRO A 8 -20.83 20.18 -51.75
CA PRO A 8 -21.26 19.11 -52.66
C PRO A 8 -21.16 17.69 -52.07
N ARG A 9 -21.97 16.82 -52.68
CA ARG A 9 -21.76 15.37 -52.84
C ARG A 9 -21.81 14.48 -51.58
N THR A 10 -23.01 13.97 -51.36
CA THR A 10 -23.23 12.56 -51.04
C THR A 10 -22.39 11.66 -51.97
N LEU A 11 -21.33 11.06 -51.44
CA LEU A 11 -20.63 9.95 -52.10
C LEU A 11 -21.38 8.65 -51.79
N ARG A 12 -22.18 8.17 -52.75
CA ARG A 12 -22.52 6.74 -52.82
C ARG A 12 -21.22 6.02 -53.21
N SER A 13 -20.60 5.35 -52.25
CA SER A 13 -19.52 4.40 -52.51
C SER A 13 -20.14 3.01 -52.66
N THR A 14 -20.58 2.69 -53.88
CA THR A 14 -20.77 1.30 -54.31
C THR A 14 -19.42 0.77 -54.75
N THR A 15 -18.62 0.29 -53.79
CA THR A 15 -17.45 -0.54 -54.07
C THR A 15 -17.92 -1.97 -54.31
N GLU A 16 -18.14 -2.31 -55.57
CA GLU A 16 -18.27 -3.70 -55.99
C GLU A 16 -16.93 -4.40 -55.75
N ILE A 17 -16.90 -5.38 -54.84
CA ILE A 17 -15.77 -6.27 -54.64
C ILE A 17 -15.95 -7.46 -55.59
N PRO A 18 -15.01 -7.72 -56.53
CA PRO A 18 -15.12 -8.87 -57.41
C PRO A 18 -14.85 -10.18 -56.64
N GLY A 19 -15.78 -11.12 -56.72
CA GLY A 19 -15.47 -12.54 -56.61
C GLY A 19 -14.93 -13.05 -55.27
N MET A 20 -15.61 -12.78 -54.15
CA MET A 20 -15.54 -13.72 -53.03
C MET A 20 -16.44 -14.92 -53.35
N GLN A 21 -15.84 -16.03 -53.76
CA GLN A 21 -16.56 -17.30 -53.84
C GLN A 21 -17.06 -17.67 -52.44
N GLN A 22 -18.37 -17.76 -52.28
CA GLN A 22 -18.94 -18.51 -51.17
C GLN A 22 -18.63 -19.98 -51.46
N GLU A 23 -17.64 -20.55 -50.77
CA GLU A 23 -17.56 -22.00 -50.65
C GLU A 23 -18.83 -22.46 -49.94
N GLU A 24 -19.71 -23.14 -50.68
CA GLU A 24 -20.88 -23.78 -50.09
C GLU A 24 -20.40 -24.79 -49.03
N PRO A 25 -20.94 -24.76 -47.80
CA PRO A 25 -20.57 -25.75 -46.79
C PRO A 25 -21.12 -27.11 -47.22
N VAL A 26 -20.21 -27.98 -47.65
CA VAL A 26 -20.45 -29.34 -48.17
C VAL A 26 -21.62 -30.01 -47.45
N GLU A 27 -22.74 -30.15 -48.15
CA GLU A 27 -24.03 -30.41 -47.53
C GLU A 27 -24.20 -31.88 -47.03
N SER A 28 -23.22 -32.75 -47.32
CA SER A 28 -23.24 -34.17 -46.96
C SER A 28 -23.07 -34.47 -45.46
N ALA A 29 -22.56 -33.53 -44.65
CA ALA A 29 -22.26 -33.77 -43.24
C ALA A 29 -23.49 -33.65 -42.30
N LYS A 30 -24.65 -33.18 -42.78
CA LYS A 30 -25.77 -32.74 -41.90
C LYS A 30 -26.55 -33.85 -41.17
N ASN A 31 -26.39 -35.13 -41.51
CA ASN A 31 -27.29 -36.20 -41.05
C ASN A 31 -26.62 -37.48 -40.49
N MET A 32 -25.34 -37.44 -40.12
CA MET A 32 -24.75 -38.56 -39.35
C MET A 32 -25.35 -38.56 -37.94
N ARG A 33 -26.14 -39.59 -37.57
CA ARG A 33 -26.71 -39.65 -36.21
C ARG A 33 -25.59 -39.86 -35.21
N PHE A 34 -25.76 -39.35 -33.99
CA PHE A 34 -24.78 -39.50 -32.91
C PHE A 34 -24.45 -40.97 -32.60
N THR A 35 -25.42 -41.87 -32.81
CA THR A 35 -25.25 -43.34 -32.75
C THR A 35 -24.31 -43.87 -33.83
N ASP A 36 -24.38 -43.31 -35.03
CA ASP A 36 -23.63 -43.75 -36.19
C ASP A 36 -22.18 -43.27 -36.05
N ALA A 37 -21.98 -42.03 -35.63
CA ALA A 37 -20.66 -41.47 -35.28
C ALA A 37 -19.98 -42.26 -34.14
N LEU A 38 -20.74 -42.71 -33.13
CA LEU A 38 -20.25 -43.62 -32.10
C LEU A 38 -19.89 -45.01 -32.66
N GLY A 39 -20.73 -45.57 -33.54
CA GLY A 39 -20.43 -46.84 -34.22
C GLY A 39 -19.16 -46.77 -35.07
N THR A 40 -18.98 -45.67 -35.81
CA THR A 40 -17.74 -45.41 -36.56
C THR A 40 -16.55 -45.27 -35.62
N LEU A 41 -16.65 -44.50 -34.52
CA LEU A 41 -15.58 -44.38 -33.51
C LEU A 41 -15.16 -45.72 -32.89
N ILE A 42 -16.11 -46.60 -32.59
CA ILE A 42 -15.85 -47.93 -32.03
C ILE A 42 -15.10 -48.81 -33.04
N ASN A 43 -15.49 -48.78 -34.32
CA ASN A 43 -14.81 -49.50 -35.40
C ASN A 43 -13.43 -48.89 -35.76
N LEU A 44 -13.28 -47.56 -35.70
CA LEU A 44 -12.01 -46.86 -35.95
C LEU A 44 -10.92 -47.34 -35.01
N ASN A 45 -11.23 -47.57 -33.73
CA ASN A 45 -10.29 -48.06 -32.73
C ASN A 45 -9.75 -49.48 -33.00
N GLN A 46 -10.36 -50.21 -33.94
CA GLN A 46 -9.96 -51.58 -34.31
C GLN A 46 -9.23 -51.67 -35.66
N ASN A 47 -9.27 -50.63 -36.50
CA ASN A 47 -8.73 -50.66 -37.88
C ASN A 47 -8.13 -49.31 -38.35
N THR A 48 -7.44 -48.58 -37.48
CA THR A 48 -6.82 -47.27 -37.82
C THR A 48 -5.86 -47.30 -39.00
N ALA A 49 -5.21 -48.44 -39.29
CA ALA A 49 -4.21 -48.57 -40.35
C ALA A 49 -4.77 -48.62 -41.78
N SER A 50 -6.10 -48.71 -41.97
CA SER A 50 -6.74 -48.90 -43.28
C SER A 50 -7.48 -47.67 -43.81
N LEU A 51 -7.33 -46.51 -43.19
CA LEU A 51 -8.08 -45.29 -43.53
C LEU A 51 -7.28 -44.38 -44.46
N GLU A 52 -7.92 -43.91 -45.52
CA GLU A 52 -7.36 -42.90 -46.39
C GLU A 52 -7.24 -41.54 -45.68
N LEU A 53 -6.18 -40.78 -45.97
CA LEU A 53 -5.88 -39.49 -45.33
C LEU A 53 -7.07 -38.52 -45.39
N HIS A 54 -7.76 -38.46 -46.53
CA HIS A 54 -8.91 -37.58 -46.71
C HIS A 54 -10.08 -37.89 -45.76
N VAL A 55 -10.28 -39.17 -45.39
CA VAL A 55 -11.30 -39.58 -44.42
C VAL A 55 -10.91 -39.11 -43.02
N LEU A 56 -9.63 -39.13 -42.67
CA LEU A 56 -9.12 -38.59 -41.40
C LEU A 56 -9.26 -37.06 -41.34
N GLU A 57 -8.99 -36.37 -42.45
CA GLU A 57 -9.17 -34.90 -42.59
C GLU A 57 -10.63 -34.48 -42.41
N GLN A 58 -11.61 -35.26 -42.90
CA GLN A 58 -13.04 -35.00 -42.68
C GLN A 58 -13.50 -35.37 -41.26
N LEU A 59 -13.01 -36.47 -40.70
CA LEU A 59 -13.40 -36.94 -39.37
C LEU A 59 -12.91 -36.02 -38.24
N ALA A 60 -11.69 -35.50 -38.32
CA ALA A 60 -11.11 -34.71 -37.23
C ALA A 60 -11.93 -33.45 -36.85
N PRO A 61 -12.42 -32.61 -37.80
CA PRO A 61 -13.35 -31.52 -37.50
C PRO A 61 -14.71 -31.98 -36.94
N ALA A 62 -15.27 -33.07 -37.47
CA ALA A 62 -16.57 -33.60 -37.03
C ALA A 62 -16.51 -34.13 -35.59
N LEU A 63 -15.46 -34.87 -35.24
CA LEU A 63 -15.19 -35.35 -33.89
C LEU A 63 -14.89 -34.20 -32.92
N THR A 64 -14.13 -33.20 -33.36
CA THR A 64 -13.87 -31.98 -32.58
C THR A 64 -15.17 -31.23 -32.26
N THR A 65 -16.04 -31.05 -33.26
CA THR A 65 -17.36 -30.42 -33.10
C THR A 65 -18.25 -31.22 -32.14
N THR A 66 -18.27 -32.54 -32.27
CA THR A 66 -19.03 -33.44 -31.39
C THR A 66 -18.55 -33.35 -29.94
N LEU A 67 -17.23 -33.39 -29.70
CA LEU A 67 -16.63 -33.19 -28.39
C LEU A 67 -16.94 -31.80 -27.81
N ILE A 68 -16.97 -30.76 -28.63
CA ILE A 68 -17.33 -29.38 -28.24
C ILE A 68 -18.78 -29.29 -27.75
N VAL A 69 -19.71 -30.03 -28.36
CA VAL A 69 -21.11 -30.12 -27.94
C VAL A 69 -21.26 -30.95 -26.65
N ILE A 70 -20.69 -32.16 -26.59
CA ILE A 70 -20.72 -33.00 -25.38
C ILE A 70 -20.14 -32.25 -24.18
N ARG A 71 -18.99 -31.57 -24.35
CA ARG A 71 -18.37 -30.77 -23.28
C ARG A 71 -19.24 -29.60 -22.86
N ALA A 72 -19.99 -28.97 -23.77
CA ALA A 72 -20.92 -27.90 -23.41
C ALA A 72 -22.08 -28.41 -22.54
N GLU A 73 -22.64 -29.57 -22.87
CA GLU A 73 -23.77 -30.14 -22.14
C GLU A 73 -23.37 -30.81 -20.82
N LEU A 74 -22.18 -31.40 -20.74
CA LEU A 74 -21.60 -31.79 -19.45
C LEU A 74 -21.34 -30.57 -18.57
N ASN A 75 -20.96 -29.44 -19.17
CA ASN A 75 -20.70 -28.20 -18.44
C ASN A 75 -22.00 -27.53 -17.95
N SER A 76 -23.07 -27.48 -18.75
CA SER A 76 -24.38 -26.93 -18.33
C SER A 76 -24.98 -27.64 -17.09
N ARG A 77 -24.57 -28.89 -16.87
CA ARG A 77 -24.96 -29.73 -15.73
C ARG A 77 -24.06 -29.61 -14.50
N ARG A 78 -22.86 -29.01 -14.61
CA ARG A 78 -21.94 -28.83 -13.46
C ARG A 78 -22.38 -27.64 -12.59
N PRO A 79 -22.52 -27.78 -11.25
CA PRO A 79 -22.96 -26.69 -10.38
C PRO A 79 -22.11 -25.41 -10.49
N ALA A 80 -20.78 -25.54 -10.58
CA ALA A 80 -19.85 -24.42 -10.71
C ALA A 80 -20.01 -23.60 -12.00
N LEU A 81 -20.74 -24.13 -13.00
CA LEU A 81 -21.00 -23.49 -14.29
C LEU A 81 -22.45 -22.99 -14.42
N ARG A 82 -23.24 -23.13 -13.34
CA ARG A 82 -24.55 -22.48 -13.16
C ARG A 82 -24.47 -21.19 -12.32
N ILE A 83 -23.26 -20.83 -11.88
CA ILE A 83 -23.01 -19.57 -11.17
C ILE A 83 -23.25 -18.40 -12.15
N PRO A 84 -24.05 -17.38 -11.78
CA PRO A 84 -24.27 -16.21 -12.62
C PRO A 84 -22.96 -15.49 -13.01
N PRO A 85 -22.90 -14.86 -14.20
CA PRO A 85 -21.67 -14.25 -14.72
C PRO A 85 -21.13 -13.11 -13.83
N GLU A 86 -22.00 -12.43 -13.08
CA GLU A 86 -21.66 -11.39 -12.11
C GLU A 86 -20.92 -11.99 -10.91
N ILE A 87 -21.37 -13.14 -10.41
CA ILE A 87 -20.77 -13.83 -9.28
C ILE A 87 -19.45 -14.50 -9.70
N LEU A 88 -19.38 -15.10 -10.90
CA LEU A 88 -18.11 -15.57 -11.47
C LEU A 88 -17.12 -14.43 -11.69
N SER A 89 -17.57 -13.28 -12.18
CA SER A 89 -16.75 -12.07 -12.29
C SER A 89 -16.15 -11.63 -10.95
N ILE A 90 -16.94 -11.63 -9.88
CA ILE A 90 -16.48 -11.34 -8.52
C ILE A 90 -15.43 -12.38 -8.09
N ILE A 91 -15.69 -13.68 -8.30
CA ILE A 91 -14.73 -14.76 -7.99
C ILE A 91 -13.42 -14.56 -8.77
N PHE A 92 -13.49 -14.25 -10.05
CA PHE A 92 -12.31 -14.03 -10.90
C PHE A 92 -11.49 -12.81 -10.45
N SER A 93 -12.11 -11.78 -9.86
CA SER A 93 -11.39 -10.63 -9.28
C SER A 93 -10.53 -10.96 -8.06
N PHE A 94 -10.70 -12.16 -7.47
CA PHE A 94 -9.86 -12.69 -6.39
C PHE A 94 -8.76 -13.64 -6.87
N VAL A 95 -8.77 -14.08 -8.14
CA VAL A 95 -7.76 -15.00 -8.69
C VAL A 95 -6.37 -14.36 -8.81
N PRO A 96 -6.21 -13.19 -9.45
CA PRO A 96 -4.87 -12.66 -9.71
C PRO A 96 -4.15 -12.22 -8.44
N ARG A 97 -2.87 -12.59 -8.34
CA ARG A 97 -2.05 -12.34 -7.16
C ARG A 97 -1.89 -10.84 -6.94
N ARG A 98 -2.03 -10.45 -5.68
CA ARG A 98 -1.86 -9.07 -5.20
C ARG A 98 -0.39 -8.86 -4.86
N ILE A 99 0.38 -8.40 -5.83
CA ILE A 99 1.78 -8.03 -5.63
C ILE A 99 1.80 -6.74 -4.82
N ARG A 100 2.41 -6.79 -3.64
CA ARG A 100 2.72 -5.60 -2.84
C ARG A 100 4.11 -5.13 -3.24
N ASP A 101 4.20 -4.11 -4.08
CA ASP A 101 5.48 -3.47 -4.31
C ASP A 101 5.85 -2.61 -3.08
N LEU A 102 7.01 -2.95 -2.49
CA LEU A 102 7.61 -2.31 -1.33
C LEU A 102 8.22 -0.93 -1.63
N LYS A 103 8.34 -0.55 -2.91
CA LYS A 103 8.75 0.80 -3.34
C LYS A 103 7.71 1.87 -2.98
N TYR A 104 6.41 1.51 -2.94
CA TYR A 104 5.29 2.45 -2.86
C TYR A 104 4.79 2.64 -1.42
N MET A 105 4.19 3.81 -1.15
CA MET A 105 3.98 4.25 0.22
C MET A 105 2.78 3.63 0.93
N TRP A 106 1.70 3.43 0.19
CA TRP A 106 0.58 2.59 0.62
C TRP A 106 0.76 1.19 0.04
N PRO A 107 0.24 0.13 0.68
CA PRO A 107 0.35 -1.22 0.18
C PRO A 107 -0.49 -1.35 -1.09
N GLN A 108 0.09 -0.99 -2.23
CA GLN A 108 -0.62 -1.02 -3.49
C GLN A 108 -0.99 -2.47 -3.80
N VAL A 109 -2.24 -2.65 -4.17
CA VAL A 109 -2.73 -3.90 -4.72
C VAL A 109 -2.47 -3.84 -6.22
N VAL A 110 -1.20 -4.03 -6.61
CA VAL A 110 -0.88 -4.32 -8.01
C VAL A 110 -1.38 -5.73 -8.27
N VAL A 111 -2.24 -5.87 -9.29
CA VAL A 111 -2.94 -7.12 -9.59
C VAL A 111 -2.28 -7.72 -10.83
N GLU A 112 -1.71 -8.91 -10.69
CA GLU A 112 -1.00 -9.54 -11.80
C GLU A 112 -2.00 -10.20 -12.78
N CYS A 113 -2.58 -9.40 -13.69
CA CYS A 113 -3.65 -9.82 -14.61
C CYS A 113 -3.33 -11.06 -15.45
N LYS A 114 -2.06 -11.43 -15.63
CA LYS A 114 -1.66 -12.68 -16.31
C LYS A 114 -2.16 -13.95 -15.61
N ASP A 115 -2.40 -13.90 -14.30
CA ASP A 115 -3.00 -15.00 -13.53
C ASP A 115 -4.46 -15.28 -13.93
N LEU A 116 -5.11 -14.40 -14.70
CA LEU A 116 -6.42 -14.65 -15.30
C LEU A 116 -6.34 -15.51 -16.57
N VAL A 117 -5.16 -15.68 -17.19
CA VAL A 117 -5.02 -16.49 -18.41
C VAL A 117 -5.51 -17.93 -18.18
N PRO A 118 -5.10 -18.66 -17.13
CA PRO A 118 -5.66 -19.98 -16.80
C PRO A 118 -7.19 -19.99 -16.61
N VAL A 119 -7.77 -18.91 -16.05
CA VAL A 119 -9.24 -18.79 -15.89
C VAL A 119 -9.93 -18.80 -17.24
N THR A 120 -9.35 -18.12 -18.25
CA THR A 120 -9.87 -18.15 -19.61
C THR A 120 -9.72 -19.52 -20.29
N GLU A 121 -8.85 -20.41 -19.79
CA GLU A 121 -8.60 -21.73 -20.40
C GLU A 121 -9.51 -22.84 -19.87
N VAL A 122 -10.12 -22.67 -18.69
CA VAL A 122 -10.97 -23.69 -18.03
C VAL A 122 -12.13 -24.19 -18.92
N CYS A 123 -12.94 -23.28 -19.46
CA CYS A 123 -14.04 -23.63 -20.37
C CYS A 123 -14.54 -22.42 -21.17
N ARG A 124 -15.37 -22.65 -22.21
CA ARG A 124 -15.96 -21.57 -23.03
C ARG A 124 -16.77 -20.55 -22.19
N TYR A 125 -17.52 -21.00 -21.19
CA TYR A 125 -18.31 -20.08 -20.34
C TYR A 125 -17.42 -19.18 -19.49
N TRP A 126 -16.42 -19.74 -18.80
CA TRP A 126 -15.46 -18.96 -18.00
C TRP A 126 -14.62 -18.02 -18.88
N ARG A 127 -14.19 -18.47 -20.06
CA ARG A 127 -13.56 -17.61 -21.07
C ARG A 127 -14.44 -16.41 -21.41
N GLN A 128 -15.71 -16.64 -21.72
CA GLN A 128 -16.62 -15.55 -22.09
C GLN A 128 -16.80 -14.56 -20.94
N VAL A 129 -17.13 -15.05 -19.73
CA VAL A 129 -17.31 -14.19 -18.54
C VAL A 129 -16.05 -13.38 -18.22
N ALA A 130 -14.87 -14.00 -18.30
CA ALA A 130 -13.61 -13.32 -18.04
C ALA A 130 -13.26 -12.28 -19.13
N LEU A 131 -13.50 -12.58 -20.41
CA LEU A 131 -13.17 -11.67 -21.54
C LEU A 131 -14.19 -10.54 -21.73
N ASP A 132 -15.45 -10.74 -21.33
CA ASP A 132 -16.49 -9.71 -21.42
C ASP A 132 -16.48 -8.72 -20.26
N ASN A 133 -15.84 -9.06 -19.13
CA ASN A 133 -15.68 -8.16 -18.00
C ASN A 133 -14.37 -7.35 -18.12
N PRO A 134 -14.41 -6.06 -18.50
CA PRO A 134 -13.19 -5.32 -18.79
C PRO A 134 -12.45 -4.88 -17.52
N PHE A 135 -13.13 -4.86 -16.35
CA PHE A 135 -12.52 -4.53 -15.06
C PHE A 135 -11.50 -5.58 -14.60
N LEU A 136 -11.60 -6.83 -15.07
CA LEU A 136 -10.60 -7.87 -14.79
C LEU A 136 -9.25 -7.58 -15.48
N TRP A 137 -9.26 -6.76 -16.53
CA TRP A 137 -8.08 -6.43 -17.36
C TRP A 137 -7.61 -4.99 -17.19
N SER A 138 -8.20 -4.21 -16.28
CA SER A 138 -7.93 -2.77 -16.15
C SER A 138 -6.70 -2.42 -15.30
N HIS A 139 -5.98 -3.40 -14.76
CA HIS A 139 -4.70 -3.16 -14.10
C HIS A 139 -3.58 -3.36 -15.14
N ILE A 140 -2.82 -2.30 -15.38
CA ILE A 140 -1.76 -2.26 -16.40
C ILE A 140 -0.43 -1.94 -15.71
N ASP A 141 0.54 -2.83 -15.90
CA ASP A 141 1.92 -2.72 -15.42
C ASP A 141 2.93 -2.96 -16.55
N TYR A 142 4.22 -2.92 -16.22
CA TYR A 142 5.31 -3.12 -17.19
C TYR A 142 5.44 -4.54 -17.76
N PHE A 143 4.77 -5.54 -17.18
CA PHE A 143 4.68 -6.91 -17.71
C PHE A 143 3.41 -7.15 -18.51
N THR A 144 2.49 -6.18 -18.57
CA THR A 144 1.15 -6.36 -19.12
C THR A 144 1.20 -6.47 -20.65
N PRO A 145 0.81 -7.63 -21.24
CA PRO A 145 0.73 -7.78 -22.69
C PRO A 145 -0.35 -6.88 -23.28
N GLU A 146 -0.12 -6.41 -24.51
CA GLU A 146 -0.98 -5.44 -25.21
C GLU A 146 -2.47 -5.85 -25.25
N PHE A 147 -2.75 -7.15 -25.43
CA PHE A 147 -4.12 -7.67 -25.46
C PHE A 147 -4.91 -7.39 -24.17
N MET A 148 -4.26 -7.16 -23.02
CA MET A 148 -4.94 -6.82 -21.77
C MET A 148 -5.40 -5.34 -21.76
N PHE A 149 -4.60 -4.46 -22.34
CA PHE A 149 -4.96 -3.05 -22.58
C PHE A 149 -6.13 -2.93 -23.57
N GLU A 150 -6.21 -3.80 -24.58
CA GLU A 150 -7.38 -3.91 -25.46
C GLU A 150 -8.62 -4.46 -24.71
N ARG A 151 -8.44 -5.53 -23.92
CA ARG A 151 -9.54 -6.18 -23.17
C ARG A 151 -10.15 -5.32 -22.06
N SER A 152 -9.41 -4.35 -21.53
CA SER A 152 -9.97 -3.40 -20.56
C SER A 152 -10.99 -2.43 -21.16
N ARG A 153 -11.07 -2.31 -22.50
CA ARG A 153 -12.08 -1.47 -23.20
C ARG A 153 -12.21 -0.11 -22.49
N GLY A 154 -13.41 0.45 -22.34
CA GLY A 154 -13.64 1.72 -21.63
C GLY A 154 -13.55 1.67 -20.08
N ALA A 155 -13.06 0.61 -19.44
CA ALA A 155 -12.99 0.55 -17.98
C ALA A 155 -11.90 1.48 -17.41
N PRO A 156 -12.14 2.11 -16.24
CA PRO A 156 -11.14 2.95 -15.58
C PRO A 156 -9.89 2.16 -15.19
N LEU A 157 -8.73 2.70 -15.57
CA LEU A 157 -7.46 1.99 -15.48
C LEU A 157 -6.75 2.20 -14.13
N HIS A 158 -6.08 1.15 -13.67
CA HIS A 158 -5.11 1.15 -12.58
C HIS A 158 -3.73 0.98 -13.19
N VAL A 159 -3.00 2.08 -13.40
CA VAL A 159 -1.76 2.08 -14.19
C VAL A 159 -0.55 2.25 -13.29
N PHE A 160 0.41 1.35 -13.45
CA PHE A 160 1.66 1.28 -12.71
C PHE A 160 2.85 1.45 -13.66
N VAL A 161 3.63 2.52 -13.46
CA VAL A 161 4.72 2.92 -14.35
C VAL A 161 6.04 3.02 -13.58
N ASP A 162 6.76 1.90 -13.55
CA ASP A 162 8.16 1.82 -13.09
C ASP A 162 9.11 2.37 -14.19
N PRO A 163 10.34 2.81 -13.85
CA PRO A 163 11.39 3.07 -14.84
C PRO A 163 11.57 2.01 -15.96
N ASP A 164 11.32 0.74 -15.67
CA ASP A 164 11.44 -0.37 -16.64
C ASP A 164 10.18 -0.56 -17.53
N THR A 165 9.20 0.36 -17.48
CA THR A 165 7.94 0.24 -18.26
C THR A 165 8.15 0.55 -19.73
N ASN A 166 7.54 -0.26 -20.60
CA ASN A 166 7.53 -0.04 -22.04
C ASN A 166 6.93 1.34 -22.39
N ILE A 167 7.78 2.23 -22.90
CA ILE A 167 7.45 3.62 -23.29
C ILE A 167 6.28 3.64 -24.28
N ASP A 168 6.30 2.80 -25.31
CA ASP A 168 5.28 2.76 -26.36
C ASP A 168 3.90 2.34 -25.82
N LEU A 169 3.86 1.53 -24.75
CA LEU A 169 2.61 1.20 -24.06
C LEU A 169 2.10 2.39 -23.24
N VAL A 170 2.99 3.12 -22.55
CA VAL A 170 2.63 4.31 -21.77
C VAL A 170 2.16 5.44 -22.69
N GLU A 171 2.81 5.69 -23.82
CA GLU A 171 2.37 6.71 -24.77
C GLU A 171 0.97 6.40 -25.30
N ARG A 172 0.70 5.16 -25.74
CA ARG A 172 -0.65 4.72 -26.14
C ARG A 172 -1.68 4.83 -25.02
N LEU A 173 -1.33 4.49 -23.77
CA LEU A 173 -2.20 4.67 -22.59
C LEU A 173 -2.64 6.13 -22.42
N MET A 174 -1.75 7.09 -22.68
CA MET A 174 -2.05 8.53 -22.58
C MET A 174 -2.83 9.05 -23.80
N GLU A 175 -2.50 8.58 -25.01
CA GLU A 175 -3.18 8.95 -26.26
C GLU A 175 -4.65 8.49 -26.31
N ASP A 176 -4.93 7.30 -25.76
CA ASP A 176 -6.27 6.70 -25.72
C ASP A 176 -7.24 7.43 -24.75
N ARG A 177 -6.71 8.35 -23.92
CA ARG A 177 -7.49 9.24 -23.03
C ARG A 177 -8.56 8.54 -22.19
N ARG A 178 -8.30 7.30 -21.77
CA ARG A 178 -9.19 6.59 -20.84
C ARG A 178 -9.14 7.20 -19.44
N PRO A 179 -10.23 7.13 -18.67
CA PRO A 179 -10.23 7.55 -17.27
C PRO A 179 -9.25 6.69 -16.47
N PHE A 180 -8.36 7.34 -15.72
CA PHE A 180 -7.52 6.66 -14.73
C PHE A 180 -8.29 6.62 -13.41
N ARG A 181 -8.35 5.45 -12.78
CA ARG A 181 -8.84 5.28 -11.40
C ARG A 181 -7.71 5.31 -10.40
N ALA A 182 -6.56 4.74 -10.76
CA ALA A 182 -5.33 4.89 -10.01
C ALA A 182 -4.13 5.05 -10.95
N PHE A 183 -3.21 5.94 -10.60
CA PHE A 183 -1.97 6.14 -11.34
C PHE A 183 -0.77 6.17 -10.39
N TYR A 184 0.22 5.32 -10.67
CA TYR A 184 1.50 5.24 -9.95
C TYR A 184 2.61 5.44 -10.98
N GLY A 185 3.47 6.46 -10.83
CA GLY A 185 4.46 6.75 -11.87
C GLY A 185 5.70 7.53 -11.45
N GLY A 186 6.78 7.29 -12.21
CA GLY A 186 8.07 7.97 -12.12
C GLY A 186 8.18 9.30 -12.87
N GLU A 187 9.39 9.88 -12.81
CA GLU A 187 9.80 11.20 -13.33
C GLU A 187 9.39 11.49 -14.79
N VAL A 188 9.51 10.48 -15.64
CA VAL A 188 9.49 10.60 -17.11
C VAL A 188 8.14 11.08 -17.65
N TRP A 189 7.06 10.91 -16.89
CA TRP A 189 5.69 10.93 -17.42
C TRP A 189 4.86 12.17 -17.08
N SER A 190 5.39 13.07 -16.25
CA SER A 190 4.63 14.25 -15.79
C SER A 190 4.10 15.18 -16.90
N PRO A 191 4.77 15.40 -18.06
CA PRO A 191 4.21 16.23 -19.13
C PRO A 191 2.99 15.60 -19.82
N SER A 192 3.00 14.27 -20.01
CA SER A 192 1.92 13.54 -20.70
C SER A 192 0.63 13.50 -19.86
N LEU A 193 0.78 13.44 -18.52
CA LEU A 193 -0.35 13.48 -17.58
C LEU A 193 -1.17 14.78 -17.66
N LYS A 194 -0.60 15.88 -18.17
CA LYS A 194 -1.28 17.19 -18.22
C LYS A 194 -2.63 17.13 -18.94
N ASN A 195 -2.71 16.40 -20.06
CA ASN A 195 -3.89 16.32 -20.93
C ASN A 195 -4.75 15.06 -20.67
N CYS A 196 -4.47 14.33 -19.60
CA CYS A 196 -5.17 13.10 -19.26
C CYS A 196 -6.41 13.38 -18.40
N PRO A 197 -7.53 12.64 -18.57
CA PRO A 197 -8.73 12.87 -17.78
C PRO A 197 -8.58 12.34 -16.34
N GLY A 198 -8.55 13.25 -15.37
CA GLY A 198 -8.47 12.93 -13.93
C GLY A 198 -9.81 12.78 -13.19
N HIS A 199 -10.95 12.89 -13.89
CA HIS A 199 -12.27 13.00 -13.25
C HIS A 199 -12.72 11.75 -12.46
N GLU A 200 -12.15 10.58 -12.76
CA GLU A 200 -12.39 9.32 -12.04
C GLU A 200 -11.23 8.91 -11.11
N LEU A 201 -10.16 9.71 -11.04
CA LEU A 201 -8.93 9.37 -10.31
C LEU A 201 -9.17 9.36 -8.80
N GLU A 202 -9.01 8.20 -8.16
CA GLU A 202 -9.15 8.01 -6.71
C GLU A 202 -7.79 7.99 -6.00
N THR A 203 -6.74 7.48 -6.66
CA THR A 203 -5.37 7.37 -6.11
C THR A 203 -4.33 7.90 -7.11
N LEU A 204 -3.41 8.74 -6.63
CA LEU A 204 -2.30 9.30 -7.39
C LEU A 204 -0.99 9.17 -6.60
N GLU A 205 0.00 8.49 -7.15
CA GLU A 205 1.36 8.41 -6.61
C GLU A 205 2.37 8.85 -7.68
N LEU A 206 3.05 9.98 -7.44
CA LEU A 206 4.07 10.52 -8.34
C LEU A 206 5.42 10.59 -7.62
N ILE A 207 6.40 9.82 -8.11
CA ILE A 207 7.75 9.85 -7.55
C ILE A 207 8.45 11.17 -7.89
N THR A 208 8.21 11.74 -9.07
CA THR A 208 8.59 13.13 -9.36
C THR A 208 7.55 13.71 -10.31
N ALA A 209 7.12 14.93 -10.02
CA ALA A 209 6.36 15.77 -10.92
C ALA A 209 7.20 16.99 -11.29
N ARG A 210 7.18 17.44 -12.54
CA ARG A 210 7.54 18.84 -12.79
C ARG A 210 6.54 19.74 -12.06
N ASN A 211 6.91 21.00 -11.79
CA ASN A 211 5.98 22.00 -11.23
C ASN A 211 4.97 22.45 -12.31
N GLU A 212 4.15 21.49 -12.74
CA GLU A 212 3.20 21.55 -13.84
C GLU A 212 1.82 21.10 -13.34
N LEU A 213 0.79 21.38 -14.12
CA LEU A 213 -0.57 20.97 -13.84
C LEU A 213 -0.79 19.55 -14.38
N VAL A 214 -1.05 18.58 -13.50
CA VAL A 214 -1.40 17.20 -13.91
C VAL A 214 -2.91 17.02 -14.02
N PHE A 215 -3.36 16.20 -14.97
CA PHE A 215 -4.77 15.92 -15.26
C PHE A 215 -5.67 17.16 -15.40
N GLU A 216 -5.17 18.20 -16.08
CA GLU A 216 -5.82 19.52 -16.23
C GLU A 216 -6.26 20.19 -14.90
N GLY A 217 -5.73 19.74 -13.75
CA GLY A 217 -6.21 20.15 -12.42
C GLY A 217 -7.51 19.46 -11.97
N ASN A 218 -8.18 18.72 -12.85
CA ASN A 218 -9.50 18.17 -12.65
C ASN A 218 -9.44 16.77 -12.01
N THR A 219 -9.26 16.72 -10.68
CA THR A 219 -9.16 15.47 -9.89
C THR A 219 -10.18 15.40 -8.73
N PRO A 220 -11.49 15.64 -8.97
CA PRO A 220 -12.52 15.81 -7.92
C PRO A 220 -12.82 14.55 -7.09
N ARG A 221 -12.42 13.36 -7.55
CA ARG A 221 -12.59 12.09 -6.81
C ARG A 221 -11.33 11.66 -6.05
N LEU A 222 -10.24 12.42 -6.12
CA LEU A 222 -8.96 12.03 -5.55
C LEU A 222 -9.07 11.94 -4.02
N ARG A 223 -8.65 10.79 -3.48
CA ARG A 223 -8.69 10.48 -2.05
C ARG A 223 -7.31 10.15 -1.50
N GLU A 224 -6.42 9.64 -2.33
CA GLU A 224 -5.09 9.18 -1.92
C GLU A 224 -4.04 9.87 -2.79
N LEU A 225 -3.22 10.73 -2.19
CA LEU A 225 -2.19 11.50 -2.88
C LEU A 225 -0.81 11.27 -2.25
N ALA A 226 0.07 10.59 -2.98
CA ALA A 226 1.47 10.43 -2.62
C ALA A 226 2.36 11.19 -3.61
N LEU A 227 3.19 12.11 -3.12
CA LEU A 227 4.13 12.90 -3.90
C LEU A 227 5.53 12.77 -3.31
N PHE A 228 6.52 12.59 -4.18
CA PHE A 228 7.93 12.57 -3.81
C PHE A 228 8.70 13.63 -4.60
N TYR A 229 9.79 14.13 -4.01
CA TYR A 229 10.74 15.14 -4.50
C TYR A 229 10.18 16.54 -4.88
N THR A 230 8.97 16.65 -5.41
CA THR A 230 8.39 17.88 -5.98
C THR A 230 6.86 17.94 -5.80
N LEU A 231 6.27 19.13 -5.99
CA LEU A 231 4.82 19.32 -6.01
C LEU A 231 4.33 19.71 -7.41
N PRO A 232 3.20 19.15 -7.91
CA PRO A 232 2.50 19.68 -9.07
C PRO A 232 1.78 20.99 -8.71
N VAL A 233 1.38 21.78 -9.71
CA VAL A 233 0.69 23.07 -9.51
C VAL A 233 -0.69 22.90 -8.86
N ASN A 234 -1.35 21.76 -9.11
CA ASN A 234 -2.69 21.38 -8.66
C ASN A 234 -3.06 21.81 -7.22
N ASP A 235 -4.33 22.15 -7.05
CA ASP A 235 -5.01 22.18 -5.76
C ASP A 235 -5.78 20.90 -5.53
N PHE A 236 -5.50 20.21 -4.43
CA PHE A 236 -6.17 18.96 -4.06
C PHE A 236 -7.08 19.17 -2.86
N SER A 237 -8.25 18.54 -2.90
CA SER A 237 -9.30 18.64 -1.88
C SER A 237 -9.89 17.26 -1.60
N ASN A 238 -10.64 17.12 -0.52
CA ASN A 238 -11.33 15.87 -0.13
C ASN A 238 -10.40 14.66 0.11
N LEU A 239 -9.10 14.87 0.30
CA LEU A 239 -8.14 13.80 0.53
C LEU A 239 -8.46 13.03 1.82
N LEU A 240 -8.34 11.70 1.73
CA LEU A 240 -8.37 10.77 2.86
C LEU A 240 -6.95 10.35 3.26
N ARG A 241 -6.01 10.31 2.32
CA ARG A 241 -4.59 10.06 2.59
C ARG A 241 -3.71 11.03 1.81
N LEU A 242 -2.72 11.62 2.49
CA LEU A 242 -1.72 12.51 1.94
C LEU A 242 -0.33 12.06 2.40
N CYS A 243 0.57 11.81 1.45
CA CYS A 243 1.96 11.46 1.70
C CYS A 243 2.89 12.36 0.89
N LEU A 244 3.73 13.15 1.55
CA LEU A 244 4.73 14.01 0.94
C LEU A 244 6.12 13.56 1.38
N ARG A 245 7.04 13.31 0.44
CA ARG A 245 8.37 12.76 0.73
C ARG A 245 9.51 13.42 -0.03
N PHE A 246 10.61 13.73 0.66
CA PHE A 246 11.85 14.28 0.06
C PHE A 246 11.67 15.59 -0.72
N ILE A 247 10.58 16.31 -0.48
CA ILE A 247 10.24 17.54 -1.19
C ILE A 247 10.91 18.72 -0.49
N ASN A 248 11.68 19.48 -1.25
CA ASN A 248 12.31 20.70 -0.77
C ASN A 248 11.43 21.91 -1.10
N ASP A 249 11.50 22.92 -0.25
CA ASP A 249 10.96 24.27 -0.48
C ASP A 249 9.45 24.27 -0.82
N ILE A 250 8.66 23.50 -0.05
CA ILE A 250 7.19 23.55 -0.11
C ILE A 250 6.70 24.85 0.54
N PRO A 251 5.98 25.75 -0.17
CA PRO A 251 5.30 26.87 0.46
C PRO A 251 4.30 26.35 1.50
N PHE A 252 4.44 26.76 2.77
CA PHE A 252 3.57 26.27 3.83
C PHE A 252 2.09 26.65 3.59
N SER A 253 1.83 27.79 2.94
CA SER A 253 0.52 28.18 2.41
C SER A 253 -0.16 27.10 1.56
N LYS A 254 0.60 26.41 0.70
CA LYS A 254 0.09 25.36 -0.20
C LYS A 254 -0.18 24.03 0.53
N LEU A 255 0.69 23.63 1.45
CA LEU A 255 0.38 22.49 2.33
C LEU A 255 -0.87 22.78 3.16
N HIS A 256 -0.98 24.01 3.68
CA HIS A 256 -2.11 24.47 4.48
C HIS A 256 -3.43 24.47 3.69
N SER A 257 -3.43 24.91 2.43
CA SER A 257 -4.64 24.91 1.59
C SER A 257 -5.16 23.48 1.37
N TRP A 258 -4.28 22.52 1.07
CA TRP A 258 -4.65 21.12 0.88
C TRP A 258 -5.20 20.46 2.15
N LEU A 259 -4.61 20.77 3.32
CA LEU A 259 -5.12 20.29 4.61
C LEU A 259 -6.48 20.92 4.96
N SER A 260 -6.64 22.22 4.71
CA SER A 260 -7.90 22.95 4.91
C SER A 260 -9.02 22.43 4.01
N ALA A 261 -8.70 22.10 2.75
CA ALA A 261 -9.62 21.54 1.78
C ALA A 261 -9.90 20.03 1.98
N SER A 262 -9.25 19.39 2.96
CA SER A 262 -9.34 17.95 3.23
C SER A 262 -9.70 17.66 4.70
N PRO A 263 -10.85 18.14 5.22
CA PRO A 263 -11.24 17.95 6.62
C PRO A 263 -11.47 16.48 7.01
N ARG A 264 -11.67 15.59 6.02
CA ARG A 264 -11.83 14.14 6.19
C ARG A 264 -10.52 13.35 6.15
N LEU A 265 -9.37 14.02 6.08
CA LEU A 265 -8.06 13.39 6.02
C LEU A 265 -7.87 12.41 7.19
N GLN A 266 -7.53 11.17 6.87
CA GLN A 266 -7.31 10.06 7.79
C GLN A 266 -5.83 9.69 7.89
N GLU A 267 -5.01 9.95 6.87
CA GLU A 267 -3.59 9.63 6.92
C GLU A 267 -2.76 10.78 6.37
N LEU A 268 -1.80 11.24 7.17
CA LEU A 268 -0.87 12.30 6.82
C LEU A 268 0.56 11.82 7.09
N ILE A 269 1.38 11.79 6.03
CA ILE A 269 2.78 11.40 6.09
C ILE A 269 3.61 12.53 5.48
N LEU A 270 4.51 13.10 6.27
CA LEU A 270 5.37 14.22 5.91
C LEU A 270 6.82 13.81 6.19
N SER A 271 7.58 13.43 5.17
CA SER A 271 8.93 12.86 5.31
C SER A 271 9.99 13.64 4.55
N ASN A 272 11.11 13.98 5.18
CA ASN A 272 12.24 14.68 4.56
C ASN A 272 11.76 15.95 3.84
N LEU A 273 10.94 16.75 4.53
CA LEU A 273 10.35 17.97 3.97
C LEU A 273 11.07 19.21 4.48
N LYS A 274 11.39 20.12 3.56
CA LYS A 274 11.76 21.49 3.87
C LYS A 274 10.56 22.38 3.55
N LEU A 275 9.87 22.85 4.58
CA LEU A 275 8.78 23.82 4.44
C LEU A 275 9.37 25.23 4.35
N ASP A 276 8.98 25.99 3.33
CA ASP A 276 9.19 27.42 3.27
C ASP A 276 8.09 28.12 4.09
N ILE A 277 8.49 29.04 4.96
CA ILE A 277 7.61 29.63 5.98
C ILE A 277 7.14 30.99 5.46
N ASP A 278 6.13 30.94 4.61
CA ASP A 278 5.42 32.11 4.10
C ASP A 278 4.90 32.97 5.27
N ARG A 279 4.92 34.30 5.12
CA ARG A 279 4.47 35.24 6.17
C ARG A 279 2.95 35.39 6.27
N GLU A 280 2.19 34.41 5.80
CA GLU A 280 0.73 34.49 5.71
C GLU A 280 0.05 34.25 7.07
N ASN A 281 -1.03 35.01 7.32
CA ASN A 281 -1.89 34.84 8.49
C ASN A 281 -2.85 33.66 8.28
N LEU A 282 -2.31 32.45 8.33
CA LEU A 282 -3.06 31.22 8.13
C LEU A 282 -3.98 30.92 9.33
N LYS A 283 -5.14 30.30 9.08
CA LYS A 283 -6.08 29.87 10.12
C LYS A 283 -5.68 28.52 10.69
N VAL A 284 -6.08 28.19 11.92
CA VAL A 284 -5.87 26.83 12.45
C VAL A 284 -6.76 25.83 11.69
N VAL A 285 -6.17 24.74 11.23
CA VAL A 285 -6.84 23.60 10.57
C VAL A 285 -7.17 22.54 11.60
N HIS A 286 -8.41 22.09 11.65
CA HIS A 286 -8.85 21.02 12.56
C HIS A 286 -9.00 19.69 11.82
N LEU A 287 -7.97 18.84 11.88
CA LEU A 287 -7.98 17.50 11.26
C LEU A 287 -8.67 16.46 12.17
N GLY A 288 -9.95 16.67 12.48
CA GLY A 288 -10.70 15.85 13.44
C GLY A 288 -10.94 14.38 13.03
N HIS A 289 -10.72 14.05 11.75
CA HIS A 289 -10.78 12.68 11.22
C HIS A 289 -9.40 12.02 11.08
N LEU A 290 -8.30 12.71 11.42
CA LEU A 290 -6.96 12.20 11.22
C LEU A 290 -6.76 10.92 12.02
N ARG A 291 -6.20 9.90 11.36
CA ARG A 291 -5.96 8.56 11.88
C ARG A 291 -4.52 8.06 11.84
N ARG A 292 -3.63 8.77 11.18
CA ARG A 292 -2.19 8.52 11.17
C ARG A 292 -1.50 9.85 10.87
N LEU A 293 -0.53 10.23 11.70
CA LEU A 293 0.30 11.41 11.49
C LEU A 293 1.78 11.03 11.60
N THR A 294 2.40 10.58 10.51
CA THR A 294 3.85 10.38 10.47
C THR A 294 4.49 11.69 10.03
N VAL A 295 5.17 12.39 10.94
CA VAL A 295 6.13 13.43 10.58
C VAL A 295 7.54 12.86 10.73
N SER A 296 8.44 13.24 9.82
CA SER A 296 9.77 12.67 9.70
C SER A 296 10.72 13.59 8.94
N ASP A 297 11.94 13.77 9.46
CA ASP A 297 13.04 14.49 8.79
C ASP A 297 12.69 15.93 8.34
N MET A 298 11.73 16.55 9.02
CA MET A 298 11.37 17.95 8.86
C MET A 298 12.34 18.85 9.63
N SER A 299 12.50 20.11 9.19
CA SER A 299 13.19 21.13 9.98
C SER A 299 12.45 21.42 11.29
N ASP A 300 13.16 21.84 12.35
CA ASP A 300 12.53 22.11 13.64
C ASP A 300 11.53 23.29 13.53
N ASP A 301 11.87 24.34 12.77
CA ASP A 301 10.98 25.47 12.51
C ASP A 301 9.75 25.09 11.66
N GLY A 302 9.94 24.24 10.64
CA GLY A 302 8.86 23.76 9.79
C GLY A 302 7.88 22.89 10.56
N ALA A 303 8.39 22.00 11.42
CA ALA A 303 7.55 21.21 12.30
C ALA A 303 6.81 22.08 13.33
N GLN A 304 7.43 23.15 13.87
CA GLN A 304 6.76 24.05 14.81
C GLN A 304 5.58 24.76 14.13
N ARG A 305 5.82 25.37 12.97
CA ARG A 305 4.76 26.02 12.18
C ARG A 305 3.65 25.04 11.79
N PHE A 306 4.00 23.81 11.42
CA PHE A 306 3.02 22.77 11.15
C PHE A 306 2.12 22.53 12.37
N PHE A 307 2.69 22.28 13.56
CA PHE A 307 1.86 22.05 14.75
C PHE A 307 1.07 23.29 15.20
N ASP A 308 1.66 24.49 15.15
CA ASP A 308 0.99 25.76 15.48
C ASP A 308 -0.33 25.96 14.70
N TYR A 309 -0.34 25.58 13.42
CA TYR A 309 -1.50 25.76 12.53
C TYR A 309 -2.34 24.50 12.30
N VAL A 310 -1.90 23.31 12.69
CA VAL A 310 -2.63 22.04 12.45
C VAL A 310 -3.24 21.46 13.73
N THR A 311 -2.99 22.05 14.92
CA THR A 311 -3.49 21.50 16.19
C THR A 311 -4.18 22.47 17.14
N LYS A 312 -5.52 22.33 17.21
CA LYS A 312 -6.19 21.77 18.41
C LYS A 312 -7.19 20.71 17.94
N SER A 313 -6.80 19.45 17.93
CA SER A 313 -7.74 18.35 17.60
C SER A 313 -8.35 17.75 18.86
N ASN A 314 -9.68 17.69 18.92
CA ASN A 314 -10.42 16.97 19.95
C ASN A 314 -10.58 15.46 19.63
N SER A 315 -9.83 14.93 18.65
CA SER A 315 -10.05 13.57 18.14
C SER A 315 -9.38 12.49 19.00
N ARG A 316 -10.18 11.82 19.83
CA ARG A 316 -9.82 10.58 20.55
C ARG A 316 -9.52 9.37 19.62
N LYS A 317 -9.22 9.57 18.32
CA LYS A 317 -9.32 8.52 17.31
C LYS A 317 -8.33 8.57 16.11
N PHE A 318 -7.19 7.85 16.23
CA PHE A 318 -6.25 7.51 15.13
C PHE A 318 -5.70 6.04 14.93
N GLU A 319 -6.02 5.27 13.89
CA GLU A 319 -5.74 3.81 13.86
C GLU A 319 -4.28 3.28 13.99
N GLN A 320 -3.22 3.86 13.37
CA GLN A 320 -1.88 3.21 13.32
C GLN A 320 -0.74 4.16 12.90
N LEU A 321 0.53 3.85 13.21
CA LEU A 321 1.69 4.61 12.70
C LEU A 321 2.95 3.77 12.40
N ARG A 322 3.79 4.24 11.46
CA ARG A 322 5.08 3.62 11.07
C ARG A 322 6.18 4.65 10.77
N LEU A 323 7.45 4.23 10.94
CA LEU A 323 8.66 5.02 10.61
C LEU A 323 9.52 4.43 9.48
N ASP A 324 10.31 5.34 8.89
CA ASP A 324 11.41 5.09 7.95
C ASP A 324 12.77 5.46 8.61
N ARG A 325 13.88 5.36 7.87
CA ARG A 325 15.25 5.22 8.39
C ARG A 325 15.92 6.47 8.99
N ARG A 326 15.32 7.67 8.95
CA ARG A 326 16.02 8.93 9.34
C ARG A 326 15.24 9.86 10.30
N SER A 327 13.96 9.57 10.52
CA SER A 327 12.92 10.48 11.01
C SER A 327 13.12 11.15 12.38
N ARG A 328 12.88 12.48 12.44
CA ARG A 328 12.36 13.21 13.61
C ARG A 328 10.81 13.15 13.62
N LEU A 329 10.20 12.47 14.60
CA LEU A 329 8.94 12.85 15.29
C LEU A 329 7.62 13.11 14.48
N LEU A 330 6.37 12.69 14.81
CA LEU A 330 5.63 11.75 15.70
C LEU A 330 4.10 11.93 15.35
N ALA A 331 3.10 11.04 15.51
CA ALA A 331 2.93 9.88 16.41
C ALA A 331 1.46 9.40 16.69
N VAL A 332 0.40 10.20 16.52
CA VAL A 332 -0.84 10.07 17.34
C VAL A 332 -1.81 8.92 16.94
N GLY A 333 -2.47 8.29 17.94
CA GLY A 333 -3.24 7.02 17.85
C GLY A 333 -4.59 6.91 18.66
N GLN A 334 -5.67 6.34 18.06
CA GLN A 334 -6.93 5.65 18.54
C GLN A 334 -6.47 4.51 19.42
N SER A 335 -5.58 3.70 18.84
CA SER A 335 -4.66 2.93 19.62
C SER A 335 -3.74 3.95 20.26
N SER A 336 -4.07 4.32 21.49
CA SER A 336 -3.36 5.20 22.41
C SER A 336 -1.86 4.90 22.41
N SER A 337 -1.11 5.40 21.43
CA SER A 337 0.18 4.82 21.02
C SER A 337 0.98 5.81 20.17
N ALA A 338 2.32 5.81 20.26
CA ALA A 338 3.21 6.72 19.51
C ALA A 338 4.59 6.12 19.21
N TYR A 339 5.23 6.50 18.11
CA TYR A 339 6.61 6.10 17.79
C TYR A 339 7.56 7.32 17.90
N ILE A 340 8.61 7.19 18.71
CA ILE A 340 9.71 8.16 18.87
C ILE A 340 11.00 7.62 18.22
N ARG A 341 11.63 8.45 17.38
CA ARG A 341 13.00 8.24 16.91
C ARG A 341 13.76 9.56 17.04
N PRO A 342 14.68 9.72 18.00
CA PRO A 342 15.45 10.94 18.13
C PRO A 342 16.57 10.99 17.08
N ARG A 343 16.88 12.20 16.58
CA ARG A 343 18.05 12.45 15.71
C ARG A 343 19.03 13.38 16.41
N LEU A 344 20.33 13.04 16.32
CA LEU A 344 21.46 13.73 16.99
C LEU A 344 21.47 15.26 16.85
N SER A 345 21.00 15.79 15.71
CA SER A 345 21.08 17.21 15.35
C SER A 345 19.85 18.06 15.72
N SER A 346 18.86 17.49 16.41
CA SER A 346 17.66 18.25 16.83
C SER A 346 18.00 19.29 17.90
N GLY A 347 17.34 20.45 17.88
CA GLY A 347 17.51 21.50 18.89
C GLY A 347 17.02 21.04 20.29
N LYS A 348 17.22 21.86 21.33
CA LYS A 348 16.74 21.55 22.69
C LYS A 348 15.20 21.55 22.83
N GLY A 349 14.45 21.87 21.77
CA GLY A 349 13.01 22.13 21.80
C GLY A 349 12.08 21.01 21.30
N TRP A 350 12.55 20.07 20.47
CA TRP A 350 11.66 19.18 19.69
C TRP A 350 10.61 18.41 20.51
N TYR A 351 10.93 18.03 21.75
CA TYR A 351 10.00 17.31 22.60
C TYR A 351 8.82 18.19 23.07
N ARG A 352 9.03 19.49 23.27
CA ARG A 352 7.95 20.42 23.68
C ARG A 352 6.91 20.58 22.58
N MET A 353 7.35 20.53 21.33
CA MET A 353 6.47 20.58 20.15
C MET A 353 5.45 19.44 20.18
N ILE A 354 5.87 18.26 20.63
CA ILE A 354 4.99 17.11 20.89
C ILE A 354 3.98 17.48 21.98
N THR A 355 4.49 17.85 23.15
CA THR A 355 3.71 17.88 24.38
C THR A 355 2.81 19.11 24.45
N GLN A 356 2.99 20.05 23.51
CA GLN A 356 2.11 21.19 23.25
C GLN A 356 1.13 20.95 22.09
N GLY A 357 1.55 20.30 20.99
CA GLY A 357 0.70 20.06 19.82
C GLY A 357 -0.21 18.83 19.92
N ILE A 358 0.11 17.87 20.79
CA ILE A 358 -0.56 16.58 20.90
C ILE A 358 -1.08 16.38 22.32
N ASN A 359 -2.30 15.85 22.46
CA ASN A 359 -2.81 15.40 23.75
C ASN A 359 -2.05 14.14 24.20
N VAL A 360 -0.99 14.33 24.99
CA VAL A 360 -0.14 13.24 25.47
C VAL A 360 -0.83 12.29 26.44
N ASP A 361 -1.89 12.74 27.12
CA ASP A 361 -2.69 11.93 28.04
C ASP A 361 -3.47 10.79 27.34
N ASP A 362 -3.66 10.90 26.02
CA ASP A 362 -4.26 9.82 25.22
C ASP A 362 -3.23 8.74 24.82
N ILE A 363 -1.92 8.92 25.09
CA ILE A 363 -0.87 7.98 24.68
C ILE A 363 -0.61 6.95 25.79
N LYS A 364 -0.87 5.67 25.50
CA LYS A 364 -0.60 4.53 26.40
C LYS A 364 0.61 3.68 25.97
N ARG A 365 0.94 3.62 24.68
CA ARG A 365 2.02 2.77 24.16
C ARG A 365 3.07 3.62 23.45
N VAL A 366 4.36 3.31 23.59
CA VAL A 366 5.41 4.08 22.93
C VAL A 366 6.45 3.16 22.31
N TRP A 367 6.74 3.30 21.03
CA TRP A 367 7.92 2.69 20.39
C TRP A 367 9.09 3.66 20.39
N VAL A 368 10.28 3.13 20.66
CA VAL A 368 11.53 3.90 20.71
C VAL A 368 12.60 3.19 19.89
N SER A 369 13.28 3.91 18.99
CA SER A 369 14.42 3.36 18.24
C SER A 369 15.56 4.34 18.05
N ARG A 370 16.77 3.79 18.00
CA ARG A 370 18.08 4.40 17.69
C ARG A 370 18.33 5.71 18.42
N MET A 371 18.22 5.65 19.74
CA MET A 371 18.77 6.67 20.62
C MET A 371 20.30 6.58 20.59
N LEU A 372 20.91 7.22 19.60
CA LEU A 372 22.37 7.32 19.50
C LEU A 372 22.91 8.07 20.73
N ARG A 373 23.78 7.39 21.49
CA ARG A 373 24.52 7.82 22.70
C ARG A 373 24.13 9.20 23.24
N MET A 374 23.22 9.23 24.21
CA MET A 374 22.58 10.47 24.68
C MET A 374 23.42 11.25 25.71
N ASP A 375 24.18 12.24 25.24
CA ASP A 375 24.60 13.41 26.06
C ASP A 375 23.42 14.35 26.41
N ARG A 376 22.18 13.88 26.19
CA ARG A 376 20.94 14.67 26.32
C ARG A 376 19.82 13.92 27.06
N SER A 377 20.19 13.12 28.05
CA SER A 377 19.25 12.38 28.93
C SER A 377 18.13 13.25 29.54
N TYR A 378 18.32 14.58 29.68
CA TYR A 378 17.29 15.52 30.13
C TYR A 378 16.11 15.67 29.17
N ILE A 379 16.30 15.51 27.86
CA ILE A 379 15.22 15.59 26.86
C ILE A 379 14.27 14.41 27.02
N LEU A 380 14.82 13.19 27.09
CA LEU A 380 14.04 11.97 27.31
C LEU A 380 13.35 11.99 28.67
N ARG A 381 14.03 12.49 29.70
CA ARG A 381 13.44 12.70 31.03
C ARG A 381 12.21 13.62 30.99
N SER A 382 12.26 14.69 30.20
CA SER A 382 11.13 15.61 30.08
C SER A 382 10.00 14.96 29.28
N LEU A 383 10.31 14.37 28.12
CA LEU A 383 9.34 13.67 27.28
C LEU A 383 8.63 12.51 28.02
N PHE A 384 9.37 11.66 28.72
CA PHE A 384 8.81 10.54 29.48
C PHE A 384 8.13 10.96 30.80
N ARG A 385 8.28 12.22 31.22
CA ARG A 385 7.50 12.81 32.31
C ARG A 385 6.15 13.29 31.81
N ASP A 386 6.13 13.94 30.65
CA ASP A 386 4.92 14.44 29.99
C ASP A 386 4.05 13.26 29.47
N LEU A 387 4.67 12.15 29.06
CA LEU A 387 4.00 10.89 28.68
C LEU A 387 3.53 10.05 29.88
N ALA A 388 2.85 10.68 30.85
CA ALA A 388 2.50 10.07 32.13
C ALA A 388 1.53 8.86 32.01
N THR A 389 0.76 8.78 30.92
CA THR A 389 -0.27 7.77 30.69
C THR A 389 0.23 6.48 30.04
N VAL A 390 1.51 6.39 29.71
CA VAL A 390 2.11 5.25 29.02
C VAL A 390 2.20 4.01 29.92
N ASP A 391 1.50 2.95 29.52
CA ASP A 391 1.52 1.61 30.10
C ASP A 391 2.51 0.64 29.41
N THR A 392 2.78 0.83 28.11
CA THR A 392 3.60 -0.09 27.30
C THR A 392 4.75 0.65 26.61
N LEU A 393 5.99 0.27 26.88
CA LEU A 393 7.17 0.80 26.17
C LEU A 393 7.79 -0.28 25.30
N HIS A 394 7.81 -0.08 23.98
CA HIS A 394 8.52 -0.89 23.02
C HIS A 394 9.90 -0.27 22.72
N VAL A 395 10.97 -1.03 22.87
CA VAL A 395 12.34 -0.61 22.60
C VAL A 395 12.88 -1.42 21.44
N MET A 396 13.18 -0.78 20.32
CA MET A 396 13.45 -1.43 19.04
C MET A 396 14.93 -1.83 18.85
N ASP A 397 15.82 -1.36 19.74
CA ASP A 397 17.25 -1.65 19.74
C ASP A 397 17.87 -1.43 21.13
N PHE A 398 18.91 -2.20 21.43
CA PHE A 398 19.49 -2.29 22.77
C PHE A 398 20.29 -1.05 23.20
N GLU A 399 20.88 -0.29 22.26
CA GLU A 399 21.53 0.99 22.59
C GLU A 399 20.53 1.97 23.22
N SER A 400 19.27 1.93 22.77
CA SER A 400 18.20 2.73 23.36
C SER A 400 17.76 2.22 24.74
N LEU A 401 17.74 0.90 24.96
CA LEU A 401 17.28 0.29 26.22
C LEU A 401 18.09 0.78 27.42
N ASP A 402 19.40 0.78 27.27
CA ASP A 402 20.37 1.22 28.26
C ASP A 402 20.11 2.67 28.72
N ASP A 403 19.97 3.59 27.76
CA ASP A 403 19.73 5.00 28.05
C ASP A 403 18.31 5.26 28.60
N ILE A 404 17.30 4.51 28.14
CA ILE A 404 15.94 4.50 28.70
C ILE A 404 15.97 4.06 30.18
N CYS A 405 16.62 2.94 30.49
CA CYS A 405 16.75 2.42 31.85
C CYS A 405 17.44 3.45 32.75
N ARG A 406 18.54 4.07 32.30
CA ARG A 406 19.22 5.16 33.03
C ARG A 406 18.33 6.38 33.22
N VAL A 407 17.55 6.79 32.23
CA VAL A 407 16.63 7.93 32.31
C VAL A 407 15.54 7.69 33.36
N ILE A 408 14.88 6.54 33.32
CA ILE A 408 13.80 6.17 34.26
C ILE A 408 14.36 6.02 35.68
N LEU A 409 15.47 5.28 35.86
CA LEU A 409 16.12 5.08 37.16
C LEU A 409 16.58 6.41 37.80
N ARG A 410 17.25 7.27 37.03
CA ARG A 410 17.69 8.60 37.51
C ARG A 410 16.53 9.60 37.65
N GLY A 411 15.30 9.23 37.28
CA GLY A 411 14.13 10.09 37.31
C GLY A 411 13.67 10.49 38.71
N ARG A 412 14.10 9.74 39.73
CA ARG A 412 13.70 9.95 41.13
C ARG A 412 14.89 9.79 42.06
N VAL A 413 15.39 10.91 42.56
CA VAL A 413 16.23 10.92 43.78
C VAL A 413 15.27 10.78 44.95
N VAL A 414 15.50 9.81 45.84
CA VAL A 414 14.65 9.62 47.03
C VAL A 414 14.70 10.91 47.85
N GLY A 415 13.53 11.46 48.19
CA GLY A 415 13.39 12.76 48.88
C GLY A 415 13.19 13.99 47.98
N SER A 416 13.35 13.91 46.65
CA SER A 416 13.29 15.11 45.79
C SER A 416 11.89 15.64 45.42
N GLY A 417 10.81 15.04 45.96
CA GLY A 417 9.42 15.42 45.67
C GLY A 417 8.92 15.22 44.24
N MET A 418 9.79 14.90 43.27
CA MET A 418 9.41 14.76 41.86
C MET A 418 8.56 13.52 41.60
N ALA A 419 7.56 13.67 40.73
CA ALA A 419 6.76 12.57 40.19
C ALA A 419 7.66 11.56 39.42
N PRO A 420 7.38 10.24 39.53
CA PRO A 420 8.13 9.22 38.82
C PRO A 420 7.91 9.29 37.30
N ILE A 421 8.93 8.92 36.54
CA ILE A 421 8.91 8.87 35.07
C ILE A 421 8.13 7.63 34.61
N LEU A 422 7.23 7.81 33.63
CA LEU A 422 6.29 6.79 33.15
C LEU A 422 5.61 6.04 34.32
N PRO A 423 4.74 6.71 35.12
CA PRO A 423 4.14 6.12 36.30
C PRO A 423 3.29 4.89 35.97
N LYS A 424 2.58 4.87 34.84
CA LYS A 424 1.71 3.75 34.44
C LYS A 424 2.42 2.58 33.74
N LEU A 425 3.73 2.67 33.46
CA LEU A 425 4.47 1.66 32.69
C LEU A 425 4.45 0.29 33.41
N SER A 426 3.68 -0.65 32.86
CA SER A 426 3.53 -2.04 33.30
C SER A 426 4.13 -3.05 32.32
N CYS A 427 4.26 -2.72 31.04
CA CYS A 427 4.80 -3.61 30.00
C CYS A 427 6.02 -3.00 29.30
N LEU A 428 7.14 -3.73 29.26
CA LEU A 428 8.36 -3.34 28.53
C LEU A 428 8.69 -4.40 27.48
N ARG A 429 8.55 -4.06 26.20
CA ARG A 429 8.75 -4.98 25.07
C ARG A 429 10.02 -4.61 24.33
N ILE A 430 10.99 -5.52 24.27
CA ILE A 430 12.34 -5.27 23.78
C ILE A 430 12.54 -6.08 22.50
N MET A 431 12.79 -5.41 21.37
CA MET A 431 13.23 -6.10 20.16
C MET A 431 14.74 -6.21 20.17
N ALA A 432 15.24 -7.45 20.07
CA ALA A 432 16.67 -7.68 20.04
C ALA A 432 17.29 -7.27 18.71
N THR A 433 18.50 -6.72 18.79
CA THR A 433 19.41 -6.58 17.65
C THR A 433 20.79 -7.11 18.05
N ALA A 434 21.75 -7.22 17.13
CA ALA A 434 22.93 -8.09 17.29
C ALA A 434 23.86 -7.83 18.51
N LYS A 435 23.70 -6.75 19.29
CA LYS A 435 24.51 -6.47 20.50
C LYS A 435 23.97 -7.18 21.74
N GLU A 436 24.78 -7.24 22.80
CA GLU A 436 24.37 -7.67 24.14
C GLU A 436 23.66 -6.55 24.90
N VAL A 437 22.87 -6.92 25.91
CA VAL A 437 22.19 -6.01 26.85
C VAL A 437 22.87 -6.10 28.20
N ASP A 438 23.04 -4.98 28.89
CA ASP A 438 23.33 -4.98 30.32
C ASP A 438 22.09 -5.45 31.10
N GLY A 439 21.98 -6.77 31.27
CA GLY A 439 20.90 -7.41 32.05
C GLY A 439 20.82 -6.89 33.48
N SER A 440 21.96 -6.48 34.07
CA SER A 440 21.99 -5.90 35.42
C SER A 440 21.26 -4.55 35.48
N LEU A 441 21.41 -3.71 34.46
CA LEU A 441 20.73 -2.42 34.38
C LEU A 441 19.21 -2.59 34.22
N LEU A 442 18.77 -3.58 33.44
CA LEU A 442 17.36 -3.92 33.28
C LEU A 442 16.76 -4.52 34.57
N GLY A 443 17.46 -5.46 35.21
CA GLY A 443 17.05 -6.05 36.49
C GLY A 443 16.92 -5.00 37.60
N ARG A 444 17.84 -4.02 37.66
CA ARG A 444 17.74 -2.86 38.56
C ARG A 444 16.51 -2.00 38.26
N LEU A 445 16.17 -1.75 36.99
CA LEU A 445 14.97 -0.98 36.63
C LEU A 445 13.71 -1.67 37.17
N VAL A 446 13.55 -2.98 36.90
CA VAL A 446 12.38 -3.75 37.34
C VAL A 446 12.29 -3.78 38.86
N THR A 447 13.39 -4.10 39.55
CA THR A 447 13.47 -4.16 41.02
C THR A 447 13.14 -2.82 41.67
N GLN A 448 13.76 -1.73 41.19
CA GLN A 448 13.57 -0.39 41.75
C GLN A 448 12.14 0.13 41.53
N ARG A 449 11.49 -0.26 40.43
CA ARG A 449 10.08 0.07 40.16
C ARG A 449 9.11 -0.73 41.04
N ALA A 450 9.39 -2.01 41.29
CA ALA A 450 8.62 -2.82 42.23
C ALA A 450 8.67 -2.23 43.66
N LEU A 451 9.86 -1.84 44.15
CA LEU A 451 10.04 -1.15 45.43
C LEU A 451 9.26 0.17 45.54
N GLN A 452 9.02 0.84 44.41
CA GLN A 452 8.24 2.08 44.35
C GLN A 452 6.73 1.86 44.19
N LYS A 453 6.24 0.61 44.24
CA LYS A 453 4.84 0.22 43.96
C LYS A 453 4.36 0.58 42.54
N LEU A 454 5.27 0.56 41.56
CA LEU A 454 4.99 0.83 40.13
C LEU A 454 5.58 -0.29 39.24
N PRO A 455 5.26 -1.57 39.51
CA PRO A 455 5.95 -2.70 38.90
C PRO A 455 5.86 -2.70 37.37
N ILE A 456 6.93 -3.17 36.72
CA ILE A 456 6.84 -3.64 35.33
C ILE A 456 6.40 -5.11 35.43
N GLU A 457 5.11 -5.34 35.22
CA GLU A 457 4.43 -6.64 35.32
C GLU A 457 4.95 -7.61 34.26
N GLN A 458 5.19 -7.12 33.04
CA GLN A 458 5.64 -7.93 31.91
C GLN A 458 6.89 -7.31 31.25
N VAL A 459 7.94 -8.12 31.08
CA VAL A 459 9.06 -7.78 30.18
C VAL A 459 9.06 -8.80 29.05
N VAL A 460 8.99 -8.35 27.80
CA VAL A 460 8.89 -9.25 26.64
C VAL A 460 10.12 -9.11 25.77
N LEU A 461 10.81 -10.20 25.50
CA LEU A 461 11.88 -10.25 24.51
C LEU A 461 11.32 -10.73 23.17
N LEU A 462 11.57 -9.95 22.12
CA LEU A 462 11.14 -10.21 20.75
C LEU A 462 12.37 -10.51 19.89
N GLU A 463 12.52 -11.79 19.55
CA GLU A 463 13.69 -12.33 18.86
C GLU A 463 13.31 -13.14 17.61
N ASP A 464 14.24 -13.17 16.66
CA ASP A 464 14.22 -14.08 15.51
C ASP A 464 14.71 -15.46 15.97
N ALA A 465 14.11 -16.53 15.44
CA ALA A 465 14.20 -17.88 16.00
C ALA A 465 15.63 -18.42 16.18
N ASP A 466 16.56 -18.04 15.29
CA ASP A 466 17.87 -18.69 15.16
C ASP A 466 18.96 -18.17 16.12
N HIS A 467 18.71 -17.07 16.84
CA HIS A 467 19.74 -16.38 17.63
C HIS A 467 19.34 -15.96 19.07
N GLY A 468 18.09 -16.17 19.49
CA GLY A 468 17.57 -15.62 20.75
C GLY A 468 17.86 -16.43 22.04
N MET A 469 17.81 -17.76 21.96
CA MET A 469 17.83 -18.68 23.13
C MET A 469 18.85 -18.34 24.23
N LEU A 470 20.12 -18.10 23.86
CA LEU A 470 21.22 -17.81 24.78
C LEU A 470 21.15 -16.41 25.43
N ARG A 471 20.40 -15.48 24.83
CA ARG A 471 20.22 -14.10 25.31
C ARG A 471 19.05 -14.01 26.28
N ALA A 472 17.96 -14.73 25.96
CA ALA A 472 16.83 -14.89 26.84
C ALA A 472 17.23 -15.44 28.21
N SER A 473 18.06 -16.48 28.27
CA SER A 473 18.54 -17.06 29.55
C SER A 473 19.28 -16.05 30.43
N THR A 474 20.27 -15.33 29.88
CA THR A 474 21.09 -14.35 30.63
C THR A 474 20.26 -13.16 31.13
N LEU A 475 19.23 -12.76 30.38
CA LEU A 475 18.29 -11.73 30.81
C LEU A 475 17.30 -12.25 31.86
N GLN A 476 16.90 -13.53 31.79
CA GLN A 476 15.95 -14.14 32.72
C GLN A 476 16.54 -14.32 34.13
N GLU A 477 17.86 -14.51 34.27
CA GLU A 477 18.58 -14.44 35.55
C GLU A 477 18.35 -13.11 36.28
N HIS A 478 18.25 -12.02 35.52
CA HIS A 478 18.09 -10.66 36.03
C HIS A 478 16.63 -10.20 36.13
N VAL A 479 15.73 -10.79 35.33
CA VAL A 479 14.32 -10.39 35.18
C VAL A 479 13.43 -11.63 35.18
N LYS A 480 12.88 -11.99 36.34
CA LYS A 480 12.02 -13.18 36.49
C LYS A 480 10.70 -13.10 35.72
N SER A 481 10.22 -11.89 35.39
CA SER A 481 9.03 -11.64 34.57
C SER A 481 9.31 -11.57 33.06
N LEU A 482 10.50 -12.01 32.63
CA LEU A 482 10.87 -12.05 31.22
C LEU A 482 10.12 -13.18 30.51
N THR A 483 9.27 -12.83 29.55
CA THR A 483 8.64 -13.76 28.61
C THR A 483 9.26 -13.62 27.23
N HIS A 484 9.59 -14.73 26.57
CA HIS A 484 10.03 -14.73 25.18
C HIS A 484 8.82 -14.93 24.25
N GLU A 485 8.61 -14.02 23.30
CA GLU A 485 7.62 -14.16 22.23
C GLU A 485 8.37 -14.17 20.88
N PRO A 486 8.24 -15.23 20.06
CA PRO A 486 8.75 -15.20 18.68
C PRO A 486 8.31 -13.93 17.96
N ARG A 487 9.20 -13.25 17.23
CA ARG A 487 8.91 -11.97 16.58
C ARG A 487 7.69 -12.00 15.63
N GLY A 488 7.34 -13.16 15.07
CA GLY A 488 6.13 -13.40 14.28
C GLY A 488 4.90 -13.84 15.08
N SER A 489 5.05 -14.30 16.33
CA SER A 489 3.95 -14.72 17.22
C SER A 489 3.24 -13.56 17.91
N VAL A 490 3.90 -12.39 17.96
CA VAL A 490 3.20 -11.14 18.19
C VAL A 490 2.23 -10.99 17.02
N GLY A 491 0.98 -11.41 17.23
CA GLY A 491 -0.15 -10.82 16.55
C GLY A 491 -0.08 -9.34 16.90
N TRP A 492 0.65 -8.57 16.08
CA TRP A 492 0.83 -7.16 16.29
C TRP A 492 -0.60 -6.60 16.38
N SER A 493 -1.04 -6.14 17.56
CA SER A 493 -2.40 -5.56 17.71
C SER A 493 -2.56 -4.23 16.97
N MET A 494 -1.46 -3.78 16.38
CA MET A 494 -1.40 -3.05 15.13
C MET A 494 -0.98 -4.04 14.05
N GLU A 495 -1.90 -4.68 13.29
CA GLU A 495 -1.50 -5.62 12.23
C GLU A 495 -0.35 -5.00 11.43
N MET A 496 0.78 -5.71 11.25
CA MET A 496 1.73 -5.26 10.24
C MET A 496 1.00 -5.43 8.90
N PRO A 497 0.62 -4.35 8.18
CA PRO A 497 0.42 -4.54 6.76
C PRO A 497 1.76 -5.07 6.22
N ALA A 498 1.73 -6.05 5.32
CA ALA A 498 2.92 -6.71 4.79
C ALA A 498 3.76 -5.76 3.91
N ILE A 499 4.38 -4.79 4.59
CA ILE A 499 5.15 -3.66 4.08
C ILE A 499 6.36 -3.56 5.01
N CYS A 500 7.34 -4.43 4.79
CA CYS A 500 8.62 -4.34 5.48
C CYS A 500 9.69 -4.01 4.44
N THR A 501 10.10 -2.75 4.41
CA THR A 501 10.91 -2.16 3.31
C THR A 501 12.40 -2.07 3.66
N ASP A 502 12.90 -2.90 4.58
CA ASP A 502 14.33 -2.99 4.87
C ASP A 502 14.98 -4.00 3.91
N PRO A 503 16.02 -3.64 3.13
CA PRO A 503 16.73 -4.58 2.26
C PRO A 503 17.35 -5.80 2.97
N ARG A 504 17.43 -5.80 4.30
CA ARG A 504 17.88 -6.96 5.10
C ARG A 504 16.77 -7.96 5.43
N HIS A 505 15.51 -7.64 5.10
CA HIS A 505 14.38 -8.56 5.18
C HIS A 505 13.99 -9.14 3.79
N SER A 506 14.76 -8.86 2.72
CA SER A 506 14.59 -9.54 1.42
C SER A 506 14.96 -11.03 1.48
N LEU A 507 15.76 -11.42 2.48
CA LEU A 507 16.14 -12.80 2.80
C LEU A 507 14.97 -13.62 3.40
N TRP A 508 13.79 -13.02 3.60
CA TRP A 508 12.64 -13.64 4.25
C TRP A 508 11.54 -14.06 3.25
N ARG A 509 11.92 -14.75 2.16
CA ARG A 509 10.94 -15.52 1.37
C ARG A 509 10.89 -16.96 1.88
N SER A 510 9.66 -17.47 1.92
CA SER A 510 9.28 -18.79 2.41
C SER A 510 10.06 -19.92 1.74
N TRP A 511 10.60 -20.81 2.56
CA TRP A 511 10.68 -22.23 2.18
C TRP A 511 9.29 -22.84 2.30
N ASN A 512 8.73 -23.22 1.16
CA ASN A 512 7.80 -24.32 0.92
C ASN A 512 7.81 -24.59 -0.59
#